data_AF-A0A433CAT1-F1
#
_entry.id   AF-A0A433CAT1-F1
#
_cell.length_a   1.000
_cell.length_b   1.000
_cell.length_c   1.000
_cell.angle_alpha   90.00
_cell.angle_beta   90.00
_cell.angle_gamma   90.00
#
_symmetry.space_group_name_H-M   'P 1'
#
loop_
_entity.id
_entity.type
_entity.pdbx_description
1 polymer ?
#
loop_
_entity_poly.entity_id
_entity_poly.type
_entity_poly.pdbx_seq_one_letter_code
_entity_poly.pdbx_strand_id
1 'polypeptide(L)' 'MALAKANAGADLKTQLKPSMPDLSVADALRLAINVLRDASESRRMPSGIELGQATADLHADAAEILESSLAEMQDFE' A
#
# COMPACT_ATOMS: atom_id res chain seq x y z
N MET A 1 21.43 -29.28 46.96
CA MET A 1 21.56 -27.81 46.83
C MET A 1 22.33 -27.52 45.54
N ALA A 2 21.62 -27.21 44.44
CA ALA A 2 22.12 -26.49 43.25
C ALA A 2 21.05 -26.48 42.14
N LEU A 3 20.19 -25.46 42.22
CA LEU A 3 19.72 -24.57 41.14
C LEU A 3 19.27 -25.21 39.81
N ALA A 4 17.95 -25.35 39.70
CA ALA A 4 17.22 -25.40 38.43
C ALA A 4 17.45 -24.10 37.64
N LYS A 5 17.97 -24.20 36.41
CA LYS A 5 18.03 -23.09 35.47
C LYS A 5 16.64 -22.86 34.87
N ALA A 6 15.90 -21.93 35.44
CA ALA A 6 14.71 -21.35 34.83
C ALA A 6 15.16 -20.46 33.65
N ASN A 7 15.06 -20.98 32.42
CA ASN A 7 15.16 -20.16 31.22
C ASN A 7 13.79 -19.50 30.96
N ALA A 8 13.40 -18.59 31.83
CA ALA A 8 12.19 -17.76 31.69
C ALA A 8 12.63 -16.34 31.28
N GLY A 9 13.03 -16.22 30.02
CA GLY A 9 13.50 -14.96 29.45
C GLY A 9 13.26 -14.87 27.95
N ALA A 10 12.28 -15.59 27.42
CA ALA A 10 11.81 -15.38 26.06
C ALA A 10 10.77 -14.26 26.07
N ASP A 11 11.30 -13.05 25.98
CA ASP A 11 10.70 -11.81 25.47
C ASP A 11 9.27 -11.94 24.91
N LEU A 12 8.28 -11.72 25.78
CA LEU A 12 6.88 -11.53 25.39
C LEU A 12 6.62 -10.14 24.76
N LYS A 13 7.67 -9.40 24.38
CA LYS A 13 7.56 -8.04 23.84
C LYS A 13 7.66 -7.98 22.32
N THR A 14 7.86 -9.10 21.63
CA THR A 14 8.17 -9.08 20.19
C THR A 14 7.02 -9.37 19.21
N GLN A 15 5.78 -9.59 19.65
CA GLN A 15 4.72 -10.06 18.72
C GLN A 15 3.44 -9.21 18.75
N LEU A 16 3.61 -7.90 18.88
CA LEU A 16 2.58 -6.95 18.41
C LEU A 16 3.24 -5.85 17.55
N LYS A 17 4.03 -6.27 16.56
CA LYS A 17 4.12 -5.45 15.35
C LYS A 17 2.80 -5.67 14.61
N PRO A 18 2.01 -4.64 14.30
CA PRO A 18 1.02 -4.80 13.24
C PRO A 18 1.83 -5.21 12.01
N SER A 19 1.72 -6.48 11.61
CA SER A 19 2.15 -6.90 10.29
C SER A 19 1.30 -6.07 9.33
N MET A 20 1.84 -4.94 8.86
CA MET A 20 1.46 -4.52 7.51
C MET A 20 1.74 -5.77 6.66
N PRO A 21 0.77 -6.26 5.87
CA PRO A 21 1.05 -7.35 4.94
C PRO A 21 2.32 -6.98 4.18
N ASP A 22 3.21 -7.94 3.91
CA ASP A 22 4.42 -7.72 3.12
C ASP A 22 3.99 -7.17 1.75
N LEU A 23 3.87 -5.85 1.68
CA LEU A 23 3.18 -5.16 0.61
C LEU A 23 4.18 -5.05 -0.51
N SER A 24 4.01 -5.86 -1.55
CA SER A 24 4.91 -5.82 -2.68
C SER A 24 4.80 -4.46 -3.39
N VAL A 25 5.84 -4.09 -4.13
CA VAL A 25 5.80 -2.87 -4.95
C VAL A 25 4.62 -2.93 -5.93
N ALA A 26 4.31 -4.11 -6.48
CA ALA A 26 3.16 -4.33 -7.35
C ALA A 26 1.83 -4.06 -6.61
N ASP A 27 1.69 -4.50 -5.35
CA ASP A 27 0.48 -4.25 -4.56
C ASP A 27 0.32 -2.76 -4.20
N ALA A 28 1.42 -2.07 -3.90
CA ALA A 28 1.41 -0.62 -3.66
C ALA A 28 0.97 0.15 -4.91
N LEU A 29 1.51 -0.23 -6.07
CA LEU A 29 1.16 0.37 -7.36
C LEU A 29 -0.31 0.13 -7.71
N ARG A 30 -0.80 -1.11 -7.56
CA ARG A 30 -2.23 -1.44 -7.76
C ARG A 30 -3.13 -0.61 -6.86
N LEU A 31 -2.77 -0.46 -5.59
CA LEU A 31 -3.54 0.36 -4.65
C LEU A 31 -3.55 1.84 -5.08
N ALA A 32 -2.39 2.38 -5.47
CA ALA A 32 -2.28 3.76 -5.94
C ALA A 32 -3.14 3.99 -7.20
N ILE A 33 -3.07 3.10 -8.18
CA ILE A 33 -3.89 3.16 -9.41
C ILE A 33 -5.38 3.20 -9.06
N ASN A 34 -5.83 2.30 -8.18
CA ASN A 34 -7.23 2.23 -7.78
C ASN A 34 -7.70 3.52 -7.09
N VAL A 35 -6.87 4.09 -6.21
CA VAL A 35 -7.20 5.34 -5.51
C VAL A 35 -7.24 6.53 -6.48
N LEU A 36 -6.32 6.59 -7.44
CA LEU A 36 -6.30 7.65 -8.45
C LEU A 36 -7.52 7.58 -9.36
N ARG A 37 -7.91 6.37 -9.79
CA ARG A 37 -9.10 6.14 -10.62
C ARG A 37 -10.38 6.48 -9.87
N ASP A 38 -10.52 6.00 -8.64
CA ASP A 38 -11.68 6.31 -7.79
C ASP A 38 -11.80 7.82 -7.51
N ALA A 39 -10.67 8.50 -7.27
CA ALA A 39 -10.66 9.95 -7.09
C ALA A 39 -11.06 10.71 -8.36
N SER A 40 -10.60 10.26 -9.53
CA SER A 40 -10.98 10.84 -10.82
C SER A 40 -12.47 10.64 -11.13
N GLU A 41 -12.98 9.42 -10.99
CA GLU A 41 -14.37 9.04 -11.30
C GLU A 41 -15.38 9.69 -10.34
N SER A 42 -15.09 9.65 -9.04
CA SER A 42 -15.92 10.29 -8.03
C SER A 42 -15.76 11.82 -7.99
N ARG A 43 -14.72 12.34 -8.66
CA ARG A 43 -14.23 13.72 -8.58
C ARG A 43 -14.05 14.17 -7.13
N ARG A 44 -13.57 13.27 -6.29
CA ARG A 44 -13.36 13.52 -4.86
C ARG A 44 -12.17 12.73 -4.34
N MET A 45 -11.26 13.42 -3.66
CA MET A 45 -10.15 12.78 -2.97
C MET A 45 -10.66 11.90 -1.83
N PRO A 46 -9.89 10.88 -1.40
CA PRO A 46 -10.22 10.06 -0.22
C PRO A 46 -10.38 10.87 1.07
N SER A 47 -9.80 12.08 1.13
CA SER A 47 -9.97 13.04 2.22
C SER A 47 -11.33 13.75 2.22
N GLY A 48 -12.16 13.54 1.20
CA GLY A 48 -13.46 14.20 1.01
C GLY A 48 -13.40 15.51 0.21
N ILE A 49 -12.21 15.97 -0.20
CA ILE A 49 -12.04 17.20 -0.97
C ILE A 49 -12.49 16.99 -2.42
N GLU A 50 -13.32 17.87 -2.94
CA GLU A 50 -13.75 17.81 -4.34
C GLU A 50 -12.62 18.18 -5.29
N LEU A 51 -12.51 17.42 -6.38
CA LEU A 51 -11.51 17.62 -7.41
C LEU A 51 -12.13 18.40 -8.57
N GLY A 52 -11.44 19.46 -8.99
CA GLY A 52 -11.76 20.14 -10.25
C GLY A 52 -11.45 19.23 -11.44
N GLN A 53 -12.10 19.48 -12.57
CA GLN A 53 -11.99 18.63 -13.77
C GLN A 53 -10.53 18.42 -14.20
N ALA A 54 -9.73 19.49 -14.30
CA ALA A 54 -8.33 19.40 -14.71
C ALA A 54 -7.48 18.52 -13.76
N THR A 55 -7.83 18.48 -12.47
CA THR A 55 -7.13 17.62 -11.50
C THR A 55 -7.61 16.18 -11.61
N ALA A 56 -8.92 15.96 -11.80
CA ALA A 56 -9.47 14.62 -12.05
C ALA A 56 -8.88 13.99 -13.32
N ASP A 57 -8.72 14.77 -14.39
CA ASP A 57 -8.08 14.33 -15.64
C ASP A 57 -6.60 13.95 -15.38
N LEU A 58 -5.85 14.77 -14.64
CA LEU A 58 -4.47 14.44 -14.24
C LEU A 58 -4.39 13.14 -13.43
N HIS A 59 -5.37 12.87 -12.55
CA HIS A 59 -5.42 11.62 -11.79
C HIS A 59 -5.69 10.41 -12.69
N ALA A 60 -6.53 10.56 -13.72
CA ALA A 60 -6.77 9.50 -14.70
C ALA A 60 -5.50 9.22 -15.53
N ASP A 61 -4.86 10.26 -16.06
CA ASP A 61 -3.62 10.14 -16.83
C ASP A 61 -2.50 9.47 -15.99
N ALA A 62 -2.37 9.87 -14.72
CA ALA A 62 -1.41 9.26 -13.81
C ALA A 62 -1.70 7.78 -13.54
N ALA A 63 -2.98 7.40 -13.44
CA ALA A 63 -3.38 6.01 -13.27
C ALA A 63 -3.02 5.16 -14.50
N GLU A 64 -3.24 5.67 -15.72
CA GLU A 64 -2.89 4.98 -16.97
C GLU A 64 -1.37 4.77 -17.12
N ILE A 65 -0.56 5.78 -16.78
CA ILE A 65 0.91 5.67 -16.81
C ILE A 65 1.40 4.62 -15.80
N LEU A 66 0.83 4.62 -14.58
CA LEU A 66 1.20 3.64 -13.55
C LEU A 66 0.76 2.22 -13.92
N GLU A 67 -0.41 2.06 -14.56
CA GLU A 67 -0.88 0.76 -15.06
C GLU A 67 0.06 0.20 -16.13
N SER A 68 0.49 1.06 -17.08
CA SER A 68 1.47 0.68 -18.10
C SER A 68 2.81 0.29 -17.49
N SER A 69 3.31 1.07 -16.53
CA SER A 69 4.56 0.79 -15.83
C SER A 69 4.50 -0.50 -15.02
N LEU A 70 3.35 -0.78 -14.38
CA LEU A 70 3.12 -2.01 -13.64
C LEU A 70 3.06 -3.24 -14.56
N ALA A 71 2.46 -3.09 -15.75
CA ALA A 71 2.42 -4.15 -16.75
C ALA A 71 3.84 -4.48 -17.25
N GLU A 72 4.64 -3.47 -17.57
CA GLU A 72 6.05 -3.64 -17.95
C GLU A 72 6.84 -4.37 -16.86
N MET A 73 6.64 -4.03 -15.58
CA MET A 73 7.32 -4.70 -14.47
C MET A 73 6.97 -6.18 -14.33
N GLN A 74 5.72 -6.57 -14.61
CA GLN A 74 5.28 -7.97 -14.54
C GLN A 74 5.83 -8.83 -15.69
N ASP A 75 6.17 -8.22 -16.83
CA ASP A 75 6.80 -8.93 -17.96
C ASP A 75 8.27 -9.32 -17.69
N PHE A 76 8.87 -8.80 -16.61
CA PHE A 76 10.27 -9.10 -16.21
C PHE A 76 10.40 -9.99 -14.95
N GLU A 77 9.30 -10.44 -14.33
CA GLU A 77 9.28 -11.44 -13.24
C GLU A 77 9.16 -12.88 -13.76
#